data_AF-A0A7X3AA52-F1
#
_entry.id   AF-A0A7X3AA52-F1
#
_cell.length_a   1.000
_cell.length_b   1.000
_cell.length_c   1.000
_cell.angle_alpha   90.00
_cell.angle_beta   90.00
_cell.angle_gamma   90.00
#
_symmetry.space_group_name_H-M   'P 1'
#
loop_
_entity.id
_entity.type
_entity.pdbx_description
1 polymer ?
#
loop_
_entity_poly.entity_id
_entity_poly.type
_entity_poly.pdbx_seq_one_letter_code
_entity_poly.pdbx_strand_id
1 'polypeptide(L)' 'MKTMILFNNRTIPVYLTDTNKKAIDKLSDVLNRKLETGKNALKNCIKSLISVEIVGSEATLHSLYEKDTLTISLY' A
#
# COMPACT_ATOMS: atom_id res chain seq x y z
N MET A 1 5.89 -9.43 -10.43
CA MET A 1 5.02 -8.73 -11.41
C MET A 1 4.83 -7.28 -10.98
N LYS A 2 4.79 -6.32 -11.91
CA LYS A 2 4.49 -4.92 -11.61
C LYS A 2 3.10 -4.57 -12.14
N THR A 3 2.27 -3.95 -11.32
CA THR A 3 0.98 -3.37 -11.73
C THR A 3 0.90 -1.92 -11.27
N MET A 4 -0.01 -1.15 -11.87
CA MET A 4 -0.28 0.22 -11.46
C MET A 4 -1.69 0.27 -10.89
N ILE A 5 -1.86 0.89 -9.73
CA ILE A 5 -3.18 1.16 -9.15
C ILE A 5 -3.45 2.66 -9.14
N LEU A 6 -4.71 3.04 -9.33
CA LEU A 6 -5.16 4.40 -9.06
C LEU A 6 -5.60 4.47 -7.59
N PHE A 7 -4.83 5.19 -6.78
CA PHE A 7 -5.12 5.39 -5.36
C PHE A 7 -5.00 6.88 -5.03
N ASN A 8 -6.05 7.46 -4.42
CA ASN A 8 -6.13 8.87 -4.06
C ASN A 8 -5.76 9.82 -5.22
N ASN A 9 -6.34 9.58 -6.41
CA ASN A 9 -6.08 10.33 -7.64
C ASN A 9 -4.61 10.31 -8.11
N ARG A 10 -3.80 9.36 -7.62
CA ARG A 10 -2.41 9.15 -8.00
C ARG A 10 -2.21 7.73 -8.50
N THR A 11 -1.39 7.56 -9.52
CA THR A 11 -1.01 6.25 -10.04
C THR A 11 0.19 5.76 -9.26
N ILE A 12 0.04 4.64 -8.54
CA ILE A 12 1.09 4.09 -7.68
C ILE A 12 1.52 2.72 -8.20
N PRO A 13 2.83 2.48 -8.40
CA PRO A 13 3.34 1.17 -8.75
C PRO A 13 3.21 0.20 -7.57
N VAL A 14 2.65 -0.97 -7.86
CA VAL A 14 2.55 -2.10 -6.94
C VAL A 14 3.38 -3.24 -7.50
N TYR A 15 4.37 -3.67 -6.71
CA TYR A 15 5.21 -4.82 -6.98
C TYR A 15 4.60 -6.02 -6.27
N LEU A 16 4.42 -7.12 -6.99
CA LEU A 16 3.90 -8.36 -6.45
C LEU A 16 4.92 -9.46 -6.66
N THR A 17 5.22 -10.20 -5.59
CA THR A 17 6.07 -11.39 -5.67
C THR A 17 5.30 -12.61 -6.17
N ASP A 18 3.98 -12.65 -5.92
CA ASP A 18 3.07 -13.73 -6.32
C ASP A 18 1.92 -13.24 -7.21
N THR A 19 1.26 -14.16 -7.93
CA THR A 19 0.11 -13.83 -8.82
C THR A 19 -1.21 -13.61 -8.05
N ASN A 20 -1.14 -13.16 -6.80
CA ASN A 20 -2.29 -13.02 -5.92
C ASN A 20 -3.10 -11.75 -6.25
N LYS A 21 -3.91 -11.80 -7.31
CA LYS A 21 -4.76 -10.66 -7.74
C LYS A 21 -5.68 -10.15 -6.63
N LYS A 22 -6.18 -11.04 -5.78
CA LYS A 22 -7.04 -10.70 -4.63
C LYS A 22 -6.36 -9.74 -3.65
N ALA A 23 -5.04 -9.80 -3.52
CA ALA A 23 -4.29 -8.90 -2.64
C ALA A 23 -4.30 -7.46 -3.15
N ILE A 24 -4.31 -7.27 -4.48
CA ILE A 24 -4.40 -5.93 -5.11
C ILE A 24 -5.78 -5.34 -4.86
N ASP A 25 -6.83 -6.13 -5.06
CA ASP A 25 -8.21 -5.68 -4.85
C ASP A 25 -8.41 -5.22 -3.39
N LYS A 26 -7.92 -6.01 -2.44
CA LYS A 26 -7.98 -5.67 -1.00
C LYS A 26 -7.11 -4.49 -0.60
N LEU A 27 -6.01 -4.23 -1.31
CA LEU A 27 -5.05 -3.18 -0.96
C LEU A 27 -5.75 -1.81 -0.87
N SER A 28 -6.59 -1.48 -1.85
CA SER A 28 -7.33 -0.21 -1.87
C SER A 28 -8.26 -0.05 -0.66
N ASP A 29 -9.03 -1.10 -0.33
CA ASP A 29 -9.93 -1.10 0.83
C ASP A 29 -9.17 -0.95 2.14
N VAL A 30 -8.06 -1.69 2.30
CA VAL A 30 -7.24 -1.62 3.49
C VAL A 30 -6.60 -0.24 3.62
N LEU A 31 -6.05 0.32 2.54
CA LEU A 31 -5.45 1.65 2.56
C LEU A 31 -6.48 2.73 2.93
N ASN A 32 -7.68 2.69 2.35
CA ASN A 32 -8.76 3.61 2.69
C ASN A 32 -9.15 3.50 4.17
N ARG A 33 -9.38 2.27 4.65
CA ARG A 33 -9.69 2.03 6.06
C ARG A 33 -8.58 2.52 6.98
N LYS A 34 -7.30 2.28 6.65
CA LYS A 34 -6.15 2.75 7.45
C LYS A 34 -5.98 4.27 7.38
N LEU A 35 -6.41 4.92 6.31
CA LEU A 35 -6.43 6.39 6.21
C LEU A 35 -7.51 6.98 7.13
N GLU A 36 -8.63 6.29 7.31
CA GLU A 36 -9.70 6.68 8.23
C GLU A 36 -9.34 6.37 9.70
N THR A 37 -8.93 5.13 10.00
CA THR A 37 -8.79 4.62 11.38
C THR A 37 -7.35 4.55 11.90
N GLY A 38 -6.35 4.73 11.05
CA GLY A 38 -4.94 4.56 11.41
C GLY A 38 -4.37 5.67 12.30
N LYS A 39 -3.19 5.44 12.87
CA LYS A 39 -2.42 6.49 13.58
C LYS A 39 -1.88 7.52 12.59
N ASN A 40 -1.61 8.74 13.06
CA ASN A 40 -1.13 9.84 12.20
C ASN A 40 0.10 9.48 11.36
N ALA A 41 1.07 8.73 11.91
CA ALA A 41 2.24 8.27 11.16
C ALA A 41 1.86 7.39 9.94
N LEU A 42 0.94 6.42 10.13
CA LEU A 42 0.46 5.58 9.04
C LEU A 42 -0.31 6.40 8.00
N LYS A 43 -1.18 7.33 8.45
CA LYS A 43 -1.89 8.22 7.52
C LYS A 43 -0.94 9.06 6.69
N ASN A 44 0.14 9.55 7.30
CA ASN A 44 1.17 10.33 6.60
C ASN A 44 1.96 9.46 5.60
N CYS A 45 2.32 8.23 5.97
CA CYS A 45 2.94 7.27 5.07
C CYS A 45 2.04 6.99 3.84
N ILE A 46 0.74 6.73 4.05
CA ILE A 46 -0.23 6.50 2.97
C ILE A 46 -0.39 7.74 2.07
N LYS A 47 -0.39 8.95 2.64
CA LYS A 47 -0.48 10.20 1.85
C LYS A 47 0.77 10.48 1.02
N SER A 48 1.93 10.02 1.47
CA SER A 48 3.23 10.19 0.81
C SER A 48 3.70 8.91 0.12
N LEU A 49 2.78 7.99 -0.19
CA LEU A 49 3.07 6.69 -0.79
C LEU A 49 3.60 6.85 -2.21
N ILE A 50 4.73 6.21 -2.49
CA ILE A 50 5.40 6.21 -3.81
C ILE A 50 5.37 4.84 -4.47
N SER A 51 5.35 3.76 -3.69
CA SER A 51 5.18 2.41 -4.18
C SER A 51 4.69 1.47 -3.10
N VAL A 52 4.14 0.33 -3.50
CA VAL A 52 3.75 -0.76 -2.60
C VAL A 52 4.41 -2.04 -3.07
N GLU A 53 4.91 -2.84 -2.14
CA GLU A 53 5.34 -4.21 -2.39
C GLU A 53 4.39 -5.17 -1.67
N ILE A 54 3.84 -6.15 -2.38
CA ILE A 54 2.97 -7.18 -1.82
C ILE A 54 3.72 -8.49 -1.80
N VAL A 55 3.91 -9.04 -0.60
CA VAL A 55 4.51 -10.35 -0.36
C VAL A 55 3.51 -11.21 0.38
N GLY A 56 2.97 -12.24 -0.29
CA GLY A 56 1.94 -13.11 0.27
C GLY A 56 0.64 -12.36 0.61
N SER A 57 0.45 -12.05 1.89
CA SER A 57 -0.73 -11.33 2.43
C SER A 57 -0.37 -10.03 3.16
N GLU A 58 0.88 -9.58 3.00
CA GLU A 58 1.39 -8.35 3.58
C GLU A 58 1.68 -7.36 2.45
N ALA A 59 1.48 -6.08 2.74
CA ALA A 59 1.84 -4.97 1.87
C ALA A 59 2.83 -4.05 2.58
N THR A 60 4.03 -3.94 2.02
CA THR A 60 5.04 -2.98 2.42
C THR A 60 4.82 -1.68 1.66
N LEU A 61 4.51 -0.63 2.41
CA LEU A 61 4.30 0.72 1.92
C LEU A 61 5.64 1.45 1.89
N HIS A 62 6.06 1.89 0.71
CA HIS A 62 7.22 2.77 0.56
C HIS A 62 6.71 4.18 0.37
N SER A 63 7.08 5.06 1.29
CA SER A 63 6.77 6.48 1.20
C SER A 63 7.99 7.28 0.77
N LEU A 64 7.77 8.53 0.37
CA LEU A 64 8.79 9.43 -0.16
C LEU A 64 9.98 9.65 0.80
N TYR A 65 9.76 9.51 2.10
CA TYR A 65 10.81 9.64 3.11
C TYR A 65 11.26 8.24 3.54
N GLU A 66 12.54 7.91 3.33
CA GLU A 66 13.11 6.56 3.56
C GLU A 66 12.88 6.00 4.97
N LYS A 67 12.58 6.85 5.96
CA LYS A 67 12.29 6.43 7.34
C LYS A 67 10.88 5.88 7.56
N ASP A 68 9.99 6.03 6.58
CA ASP A 68 8.57 5.71 6.72
C ASP A 68 8.19 4.55 5.77
N THR A 69 8.94 3.45 5.83
CA THR A 69 8.52 2.16 5.27
C THR A 69 7.66 1.43 6.30
N LEU A 70 6.44 1.06 5.94
CA LEU A 70 5.50 0.41 6.86
C LEU A 70 4.88 -0.83 6.23
N THR A 71 4.95 -1.96 6.92
CA THR A 71 4.26 -3.18 6.51
C THR A 71 2.88 -3.25 7.15
N ILE A 72 1.87 -3.53 6.34
CA ILE A 72 0.48 -3.72 6.77
C ILE A 72 -0.03 -5.09 6.32
N SER A 73 -0.92 -5.68 7.12
CA SER A 73 -1.64 -6.89 6.73
C SER A 73 -2.80 -6.55 5.81
N LEU A 74 -3.01 -7.37 4.78
CA LEU A 74 -4.12 -7.29 3.82
C LEU A 74 -5.32 -8.18 4.20
N TYR A 75 -5.34 -8.75 5.40
CA TYR A 75 -6.44 -9.59 5.89
C TYR A 75 -7.67 -8.80 6.33
#